data_AF-A0A5J4QVS5-F1
#
_entry.id   AF-A0A5J4QVS5-F1
#
_cell.length_a   1.000
_cell.length_b   1.000
_cell.length_c   1.000
_cell.angle_alpha   90.00
_cell.angle_beta   90.00
_cell.angle_gamma   90.00
#
_symmetry.space_group_name_H-M   'P 1'
#
loop_
_entity.id
_entity.type
_entity.pdbx_description
1 polymer ?
#
loop_
_entity_poly.entity_id
_entity_poly.type
_entity_poly.pdbx_seq_one_letter_code
_entity_poly.pdbx_strand_id
1 'polypeptide(L)' 'MDYYNEKVGVTYNELTSVMRIGTLRSLLVRGRVHRLNRGGGLNNQVFIDYFTLPAVYREA' A
#
# COMPACT_ATOMS: atom_id res chain seq x y z
N MET A 1 -22.99 -11.36 7.76
CA MET A 1 -21.64 -11.42 8.37
C MET A 1 -20.71 -10.76 7.37
N ASP A 2 -20.73 -9.43 7.36
CA ASP A 2 -19.86 -8.64 6.49
C ASP A 2 -18.44 -8.79 7.01
N TYR A 3 -17.63 -9.55 6.27
CA TYR A 3 -16.21 -9.59 6.49
C TYR A 3 -15.71 -8.16 6.29
N TYR A 4 -15.51 -7.45 7.40
CA TYR A 4 -14.69 -6.26 7.51
C TYR A 4 -13.30 -6.62 6.98
N ASN A 5 -13.17 -6.63 5.66
CA ASN A 5 -11.91 -6.75 4.95
C ASN A 5 -11.31 -5.35 4.98
N GLU A 6 -10.98 -4.89 6.19
CA GLU A 6 -10.11 -3.74 6.37
C GLU A 6 -8.79 -4.16 5.75
N LYS A 7 -8.61 -3.85 4.46
CA LYS A 7 -7.32 -3.97 3.78
C LYS A 7 -6.37 -3.04 4.52
N VAL A 8 -5.74 -3.54 5.59
CA VAL A 8 -4.84 -2.75 6.42
C VAL A 8 -3.62 -2.36 5.60
N GLY A 9 -3.16 -3.23 4.68
CA GLY A 9 -2.03 -2.93 3.80
C GLY A 9 -2.09 -3.65 2.45
N VAL A 10 -1.59 -2.99 1.43
CA VAL A 10 -1.46 -3.51 0.06
C VAL A 10 0.00 -3.82 -0.24
N THR A 11 0.28 -4.92 -0.93
CA THR A 11 1.65 -5.24 -1.33
C THR A 11 2.13 -4.30 -2.43
N TYR A 12 3.44 -4.09 -2.49
CA TYR A 12 4.05 -3.31 -3.58
C TYR A 12 3.64 -3.85 -4.96
N ASN A 13 3.60 -5.17 -5.14
CA ASN A 13 3.26 -5.81 -6.43
C ASN A 13 1.82 -5.54 -6.86
N GLU A 14 0.85 -5.71 -5.96
CA GLU A 14 -0.56 -5.39 -6.22
C GLU A 14 -0.71 -3.92 -6.62
N LEU A 15 -0.01 -3.04 -5.91
CA LEU A 15 -0.08 -1.60 -6.17
C LEU A 15 0.55 -1.23 -7.52
N THR A 16 1.66 -1.90 -7.91
CA THR A 16 2.29 -1.69 -9.21
C THR A 16 1.47 -2.19 -10.40
N SER A 17 0.50 -3.07 -10.16
CA SER A 17 -0.45 -3.52 -11.18
C SER A 17 -1.48 -2.45 -11.54
N VAL A 18 -1.78 -1.54 -10.61
CA VAL A 18 -2.80 -0.48 -10.78
C VAL A 18 -2.15 0.91 -10.93
N MET A 19 -0.97 1.10 -10.36
CA MET A 19 -0.23 2.35 -10.33
C MET A 19 1.17 2.18 -10.93
N ARG A 20 1.62 3.16 -11.72
CA ARG A 20 3.02 3.18 -12.20
C ARG A 20 4.01 3.22 -11.03
N ILE A 21 5.06 2.42 -11.11
CA ILE A 21 6.17 2.39 -10.13
C ILE A 21 6.73 3.78 -9.81
N GLY A 22 6.92 4.63 -10.82
CA GLY A 22 7.43 6.00 -10.64
C GLY A 22 6.50 6.87 -9.78
N THR A 23 5.18 6.74 -9.98
CA THR A 23 4.17 7.44 -9.19
C THR A 23 4.21 6.97 -7.74
N LEU A 24 4.27 5.66 -7.53
CA LEU A 24 4.34 5.07 -6.19
C LEU A 24 5.60 5.55 -5.44
N ARG A 25 6.75 5.51 -6.11
CA ARG A 25 8.01 5.97 -5.53
C ARG A 25 7.96 7.46 -5.18
N SER A 26 7.36 8.28 -6.05
CA SER A 26 7.16 9.72 -5.78
C SER A 26 6.27 9.95 -4.55
N LEU A 27 5.18 9.18 -4.41
CA LEU A 27 4.27 9.28 -3.27
C LEU A 27 4.95 8.87 -1.95
N LEU A 28 5.76 7.81 -1.97
CA LEU A 28 6.56 7.36 -0.83
C LEU A 28 7.64 8.38 -0.44
N VAL A 29 8.38 8.92 -1.41
CA VAL A 29 9.43 9.94 -1.17
C VAL A 29 8.83 11.22 -0.60
N ARG A 30 7.65 11.62 -1.08
CA ARG A 30 6.93 12.80 -0.59
C ARG A 30 6.20 12.57 0.74
N GLY A 31 6.27 11.36 1.31
CA GLY A 31 5.58 11.02 2.56
C GLY A 31 4.06 11.11 2.47
N ARG A 32 3.48 11.00 1.27
CA ARG A 32 2.01 11.00 1.09
C ARG A 32 1.39 9.64 1.33
N VAL A 33 2.20 8.60 1.21
CA VAL A 33 1.81 7.20 1.39
C VAL A 33 2.80 6.57 2.35
N HIS A 34 2.30 5.81 3.31
CA HIS A 34 3.11 5.24 4.37
C HIS A 34 3.37 3.76 4.13
N ARG A 35 4.58 3.32 4.50
CA ARG A 35 4.91 1.89 4.59
C ARG A 35 4.51 1.40 5.96
N LEU A 36 3.84 0.26 6.01
CA LEU A 36 3.53 -0.40 7.27
C LEU A 36 4.80 -1.08 7.78
N ASN A 37 5.28 -0.65 8.93
CA ASN A 37 6.32 -1.35 9.66
C ASN A 37 5.72 -2.58 10.34
N ARG A 38 5.64 -3.70 9.64
CA ARG A 38 5.47 -5.01 10.27
C ARG A 38 6.88 -5.53 10.57
N GLY A 39 7.20 -5.67 11.86
CA GLY A 39 8.53 -6.04 12.35
C GLY A 39 9.18 -7.18 11.56
N GLY A 40 10.51 -7.09 11.38
CA GLY A 40 11.31 -7.86 10.43
C GLY A 40 11.27 -9.38 10.59
N GLY A 41 10.17 -10.00 10.20
CA GLY A 41 10.02 -11.43 10.00
C GLY A 41 10.54 -11.86 8.64
N LEU A 42 10.85 -13.16 8.51
CA LEU A 42 11.55 -13.82 7.39
C LEU A 42 10.97 -13.54 5.97
N ASN A 43 9.76 -13.01 5.86
CA ASN A 43 9.09 -12.61 4.63
C ASN A 43 8.76 -11.11 4.66
N ASN A 44 9.79 -10.26 4.64
CA ASN A 44 9.72 -8.81 4.76
C ASN A 44 9.07 -8.15 3.52
N GLN A 45 7.84 -8.54 3.20
CA GLN A 45 7.03 -7.91 2.17
C GLN A 45 6.72 -6.47 2.61
N VAL A 46 7.11 -5.52 1.77
CA VAL A 46 6.81 -4.11 2.00
C VAL A 46 5.32 -3.90 1.75
N PHE A 47 4.58 -3.78 2.85
CA PHE A 47 3.18 -3.39 2.80
C PHE A 47 3.05 -1.87 2.84
N ILE A 48 2.12 -1.37 2.05
CA ILE A 48 1.77 0.03 1.95
C ILE A 48 0.43 0.22 2.63
N ASP A 49 0.35 1.22 3.51
CA ASP A 49 -0.88 1.55 4.22
C ASP A 49 -1.94 2.01 3.21
N TYR A 50 -2.99 1.20 3.10
CA TYR A 50 -4.06 1.42 2.14
C TYR A 50 -4.83 2.72 2.41
N PHE A 51 -4.98 3.11 3.68
CA PHE A 51 -5.72 4.32 4.04
C PHE A 51 -5.02 5.59 3.58
N THR A 52 -3.69 5.54 3.49
CA THR A 52 -2.86 6.65 3.00
C THR A 52 -2.83 6.76 1.48
N LEU A 53 -3.36 5.78 0.76
CA LEU A 53 -3.44 5.84 -0.69
C LEU A 53 -4.47 6.88 -1.15
N PRO A 54 -4.21 7.57 -2.27
CA PRO A 54 -5.21 8.42 -2.90
C PRO A 54 -6.48 7.62 -3.24
N ALA A 55 -7.66 8.24 -3.09
CA ALA A 55 -8.96 7.58 -3.28
C ALA A 55 -9.10 6.86 -4.63
N VAL A 56 -8.53 7.45 -5.69
CA VAL A 56 -8.47 6.88 -7.05
C VAL A 56 -7.89 5.46 -7.11
N TYR A 57 -7.01 5.12 -6.17
CA TYR A 57 -6.37 3.79 -6.09
C TYR A 57 -6.96 2.90 -4.98
N ARG A 58 -7.90 3.42 -4.18
CA ARG A 58 -8.60 2.64 -3.16
C ARG A 58 -9.82 1.95 -3.76
N GLU A 59 -10.53 2.61 -4.67
CA GLU A 59 -11.79 2.11 -5.25
C GLU A 59 -11.59 1.29 -6.54
N ALA A 60 -10.35 1.00 -6.93
CA ALA A 60 -9.99 0.26 -8.14
C ALA A 60 -9.90 -1.26 -7.92
#